data_AF-A0AAU8N184-F1
#
_entry.id   AF-A0AAU8N184-F1
#
_cell.length_a   1.000
_cell.length_b   1.000
_cell.length_c   1.000
_cell.angle_alpha   90.00
_cell.angle_beta   90.00
_cell.angle_gamma   90.00
#
_symmetry.space_group_name_H-M   'P 1'
#
loop_
_entity.id
_entity.type
_entity.pdbx_description
1 polymer ?
#
loop_
_entity_poly.entity_id
_entity_poly.type
_entity_poly.pdbx_seq_one_letter_code
_entity_poly.pdbx_strand_id
1 'polypeptide(L)'
;MTTAPSRRIFTASGLASLSSLALASCGPAAAPEPSAPSASGAGPATSAAADGAAATGEPLPTTTTAIATASESSETGADAPWVETGSAQAAGDAASLLVTGVRTGTHEDYDRVVVDLSGEGAPGWRADWVADAGTQGKGDPIHPSGAHILRVLGTGARMPSSAEEIASAQKALSADLGMPAIASVYYDPTVEAQYQLVLGTSSRSYRVFALSSPTRLVVDVKHP
;
A
#
# COMPACT_ATOMS: atom_id res chain seq x y z
N MET A 1 0.02 -12.04 54.68
CA MET A 1 0.46 -13.45 54.51
C MET A 1 -0.72 -14.37 54.75
N THR A 2 -1.31 -14.94 53.71
CA THR A 2 -2.11 -16.17 53.75
C THR A 2 -2.11 -16.72 52.33
N THR A 3 -1.33 -17.77 52.12
CA THR A 3 -1.14 -18.48 50.85
C THR A 3 -2.11 -19.66 50.83
N ALA A 4 -2.88 -19.82 49.75
CA ALA A 4 -3.66 -21.03 49.48
C ALA A 4 -3.21 -21.66 48.14
N PRO A 5 -3.11 -23.01 48.04
CA PRO A 5 -2.41 -23.68 46.93
C PRO A 5 -3.29 -24.10 45.74
N SER A 6 -2.58 -24.15 44.60
CA SER A 6 -2.77 -24.85 43.31
C SER A 6 -3.75 -26.02 43.21
N ARG A 7 -4.42 -26.09 42.04
CA ARG A 7 -4.57 -27.37 41.30
C ARG A 7 -4.71 -27.11 39.80
N ARG A 8 -3.65 -27.43 39.05
CA ARG A 8 -3.66 -27.56 37.59
C ARG A 8 -4.24 -28.92 37.23
N ILE A 9 -5.26 -28.97 36.39
CA ILE A 9 -5.78 -30.20 35.81
C ILE A 9 -5.31 -30.24 34.36
N PHE A 10 -4.32 -31.09 34.09
CA PHE A 10 -3.97 -31.56 32.76
C PHE A 10 -4.82 -32.80 32.49
N THR A 11 -5.65 -32.77 31.46
CA THR A 11 -6.22 -33.97 30.85
C THR A 11 -5.81 -34.00 29.39
N ALA A 12 -4.79 -34.81 29.11
CA ALA A 12 -4.49 -35.33 27.79
C ALA A 12 -5.49 -36.44 27.47
N SER A 13 -6.07 -36.43 26.29
CA SER A 13 -6.73 -37.61 25.72
C SER A 13 -6.51 -37.58 24.22
N GLY A 14 -5.63 -38.48 23.79
CA GLY A 14 -5.41 -38.79 22.38
C GLY A 14 -6.50 -39.73 21.87
N LEU A 15 -6.78 -39.61 20.58
CA LEU A 15 -7.38 -40.66 19.77
C LEU A 15 -6.76 -40.56 18.38
N ALA A 16 -5.88 -41.50 18.10
CA ALA A 16 -5.45 -41.85 16.76
C ALA A 16 -6.57 -42.63 16.07
N SER A 17 -6.81 -42.38 14.79
CA SER A 17 -7.13 -43.45 13.84
C SER A 17 -6.95 -43.00 12.40
N LEU A 18 -6.20 -43.82 11.68
CA LEU A 18 -5.85 -43.74 10.27
C LEU A 18 -7.06 -44.10 9.40
N SER A 19 -7.14 -43.54 8.20
CA SER A 19 -7.62 -44.27 7.02
C SER A 19 -7.21 -43.54 5.74
N SER A 20 -6.12 -44.04 5.14
CA SER A 20 -5.66 -43.71 3.80
C SER A 20 -6.55 -44.42 2.78
N LEU A 21 -7.11 -43.70 1.81
CA LEU A 21 -7.71 -44.29 0.60
C LEU A 21 -6.75 -44.10 -0.57
N ALA A 22 -6.11 -45.19 -0.97
CA ALA A 22 -5.38 -45.32 -2.24
C ALA A 22 -6.00 -46.48 -3.02
N LEU A 23 -6.50 -46.20 -4.23
CA LEU A 23 -6.88 -47.15 -5.28
C LEU A 23 -6.32 -46.55 -6.58
N ALA A 24 -5.17 -47.03 -7.08
CA ALA A 24 -5.03 -48.13 -8.05
C ALA A 24 -5.73 -47.78 -9.39
N SER A 25 -5.00 -47.29 -10.40
CA SER A 25 -4.19 -48.05 -11.37
C SER A 25 -5.02 -48.75 -12.45
N CYS A 26 -4.94 -48.24 -13.69
CA CYS A 26 -4.82 -49.05 -14.90
C CYS A 26 -4.33 -48.19 -16.08
N GLY A 27 -3.11 -48.45 -16.56
CA GLY A 27 -2.71 -48.19 -17.97
C GLY A 27 -3.04 -49.42 -18.84
N PRO A 28 -2.52 -49.60 -20.07
CA PRO A 28 -1.47 -48.83 -20.75
C PRO A 28 -1.74 -48.53 -22.25
N ALA A 29 -0.69 -48.01 -22.91
CA ALA A 29 -0.33 -48.18 -24.32
C ALA A 29 -0.88 -47.18 -25.36
N ALA A 30 -0.01 -46.27 -25.82
CA ALA A 30 0.72 -46.40 -27.09
C ALA A 30 1.22 -45.02 -27.57
N ALA A 31 2.54 -44.88 -27.72
CA ALA A 31 3.15 -43.86 -28.58
C ALA A 31 3.51 -44.52 -29.92
N PRO A 32 3.38 -43.78 -31.03
CA PRO A 32 4.60 -43.44 -31.77
C PRO A 32 4.59 -42.00 -32.33
N GLU A 33 5.70 -41.27 -32.09
CA GLU A 33 6.63 -40.62 -33.05
C GLU A 33 6.11 -39.85 -34.32
N PRO A 34 6.95 -38.94 -34.86
CA PRO A 34 6.55 -37.58 -35.24
C PRO A 34 6.18 -37.41 -36.72
N SER A 35 5.55 -36.27 -37.04
CA SER A 35 5.41 -35.80 -38.42
C SER A 35 5.51 -34.27 -38.49
N ALA A 36 6.66 -33.80 -38.97
CA ALA A 36 6.75 -32.66 -39.87
C ALA A 36 7.10 -33.25 -41.25
N PRO A 37 6.58 -32.72 -42.39
CA PRO A 37 7.21 -31.52 -42.95
C PRO A 37 6.30 -30.61 -43.78
N SER A 38 6.91 -29.50 -44.20
CA SER A 38 6.83 -28.87 -45.53
C SER A 38 6.26 -27.45 -45.61
N ALA A 39 7.22 -26.58 -45.94
CA ALA A 39 7.10 -25.22 -46.43
C ALA A 39 6.50 -25.15 -47.85
N SER A 40 5.86 -24.03 -48.16
CA SER A 40 5.85 -23.32 -49.46
C SER A 40 4.93 -22.11 -49.28
N GLY A 41 5.21 -20.87 -49.68
CA GLY A 41 6.25 -20.30 -50.50
C GLY A 41 5.75 -18.95 -51.05
N ALA A 42 6.71 -18.02 -51.23
CA ALA A 42 6.68 -16.82 -52.10
C ALA A 42 5.83 -15.58 -51.72
N GLY A 43 6.56 -14.44 -51.56
CA GLY A 43 6.06 -13.05 -51.76
C GLY A 43 5.86 -12.73 -53.27
N PRO A 44 5.92 -11.48 -53.78
CA PRO A 44 6.75 -10.34 -53.30
C PRO A 44 6.15 -8.90 -53.43
N ALA A 45 6.94 -7.89 -52.99
CA ALA A 45 7.18 -6.54 -53.57
C ALA A 45 6.00 -5.52 -53.64
N THR A 46 6.12 -4.18 -53.53
CA THR A 46 7.20 -3.16 -53.54
C THR A 46 6.52 -1.82 -53.13
N SER A 47 7.07 -1.03 -52.19
CA SER A 47 7.87 0.21 -52.35
C SER A 47 7.16 1.45 -52.92
N ALA A 48 7.24 2.56 -52.15
CA ALA A 48 7.42 3.98 -52.54
C ALA A 48 6.72 4.89 -51.49
N ALA A 49 7.16 6.09 -51.14
CA ALA A 49 8.40 6.85 -51.20
C ALA A 49 8.17 8.12 -50.34
N ALA A 50 9.26 8.82 -50.01
CA ALA A 50 9.33 9.99 -49.15
C ALA A 50 8.67 11.28 -49.70
N ASP A 51 8.28 12.19 -48.80
CA ASP A 51 8.70 13.62 -48.68
C ASP A 51 7.89 14.21 -47.48
N GLY A 52 8.43 14.94 -46.50
CA GLY A 52 9.14 16.20 -46.61
C GLY A 52 8.22 17.33 -46.11
N ALA A 53 8.45 17.88 -44.91
CA ALA A 53 8.11 19.27 -44.55
C ALA A 53 8.52 19.61 -43.10
N ALA A 54 9.45 20.55 -42.98
CA ALA A 54 9.73 21.30 -41.76
C ALA A 54 8.92 22.61 -41.76
N ALA A 55 8.38 23.00 -40.60
CA ALA A 55 8.07 24.39 -40.19
C ALA A 55 7.67 24.34 -38.71
N THR A 56 8.50 24.85 -37.79
CA THR A 56 8.48 26.23 -37.25
C THR A 56 7.27 26.52 -36.35
N GLY A 57 7.53 26.41 -35.04
CA GLY A 57 7.25 27.43 -34.01
C GLY A 57 5.80 27.84 -33.73
N GLU A 58 5.29 27.43 -32.56
CA GLU A 58 4.55 28.33 -31.66
C GLU A 58 4.53 27.73 -30.23
N PRO A 59 5.15 28.36 -29.21
CA PRO A 59 4.97 27.94 -27.82
C PRO A 59 3.77 28.68 -27.23
N LEU A 60 2.75 27.94 -26.76
CA LEU A 60 1.59 28.50 -26.05
C LEU A 60 1.07 27.48 -25.03
N PRO A 61 0.48 27.93 -23.91
CA PRO A 61 1.05 28.74 -22.86
C PRO A 61 1.39 27.88 -21.62
N THR A 62 2.44 28.28 -20.90
CA THR A 62 2.78 27.77 -19.56
C THR A 62 1.61 28.05 -18.62
N THR A 63 0.79 27.03 -18.36
CA THR A 63 -0.21 27.10 -17.29
C THR A 63 0.53 26.85 -15.99
N THR A 64 1.06 27.93 -15.40
CA THR A 64 1.50 27.93 -14.01
C THR A 64 0.26 27.72 -13.16
N THR A 65 -0.03 26.46 -12.85
CA THR A 65 -0.99 26.09 -11.81
C THR A 65 -0.44 26.62 -10.50
N ALA A 66 -1.01 27.72 -10.04
CA ALA A 66 -0.79 28.25 -8.71
C ALA A 66 -1.19 27.16 -7.69
N ILE A 67 -0.21 26.70 -6.91
CA ILE A 67 -0.42 25.92 -5.70
C ILE A 67 -1.29 26.74 -4.74
N ALA A 68 -2.56 26.36 -4.61
CA ALA A 68 -3.42 26.88 -3.57
C ALA A 68 -2.86 26.43 -2.22
N THR A 69 -2.30 27.37 -1.46
CA THR A 69 -2.14 27.22 -0.02
C THR A 69 -3.55 27.07 0.56
N ALA A 70 -3.96 25.84 0.83
CA ALA A 70 -5.11 25.58 1.66
C ALA A 70 -4.74 25.95 3.09
N SER A 71 -5.22 27.10 3.56
CA SER A 71 -5.24 27.40 4.99
C SER A 71 -6.12 26.37 5.69
N GLU A 72 -5.51 25.37 6.32
CA GLU A 72 -6.21 24.41 7.16
C GLU A 72 -6.79 25.17 8.37
N SER A 73 -8.11 25.21 8.45
CA SER A 73 -8.81 25.61 9.68
C SER A 73 -8.41 24.62 10.77
N SER A 74 -8.13 25.13 11.97
CA SER A 74 -7.64 24.37 13.12
C SER A 74 -8.54 23.19 13.44
N GLU A 75 -8.20 22.02 12.90
CA GLU A 75 -8.84 20.74 13.24
C GLU A 75 -8.13 20.13 14.43
N THR A 76 -8.91 19.54 15.33
CA THR A 76 -8.51 18.87 16.59
C THR A 76 -7.36 17.85 16.45
N GLY A 77 -6.99 17.43 15.24
CA GLY A 77 -5.87 16.52 14.99
C GLY A 77 -4.47 17.17 14.97
N ALA A 78 -4.35 18.49 14.77
CA ALA A 78 -3.05 19.16 14.65
C ALA A 78 -2.25 19.20 15.97
N ASP A 79 -2.87 18.87 17.10
CA ASP A 79 -2.23 18.83 18.43
C ASP A 79 -1.70 17.43 18.80
N ALA A 80 -1.76 16.46 17.87
CA ALA A 80 -1.25 15.11 18.12
C ALA A 80 0.24 15.15 18.52
N PRO A 81 0.65 14.37 19.55
CA PRO A 81 1.99 14.42 20.08
C PRO A 81 3.00 13.84 19.09
N TRP A 82 4.17 14.47 19.01
CA TRP A 82 5.34 13.88 18.36
C TRP A 82 5.86 12.72 19.20
N VAL A 83 6.11 11.59 18.54
CA VAL A 83 6.60 10.36 19.15
C VAL A 83 7.79 9.82 18.36
N GLU A 84 8.66 9.08 19.04
CA GLU A 84 9.79 8.39 18.42
C GLU A 84 9.66 6.85 18.49
N THR A 85 8.67 6.37 19.24
CA THR A 85 8.34 4.94 19.40
C THR A 85 7.13 4.57 18.56
N GLY A 86 6.77 3.28 18.54
CA GLY A 86 5.52 2.84 17.91
C GLY A 86 4.29 3.52 18.52
N SER A 87 3.25 3.70 17.71
CA SER A 87 1.96 4.29 18.11
C SER A 87 0.80 3.54 17.46
N ALA A 88 -0.36 3.55 18.12
CA ALA A 88 -1.53 2.87 17.60
C ALA A 88 -2.82 3.55 18.07
N GLN A 89 -3.86 3.42 17.26
CA GLN A 89 -5.22 3.81 17.59
C GLN A 89 -6.19 2.81 16.97
N ALA A 90 -7.22 2.41 17.71
CA ALA A 90 -8.24 1.53 17.18
C ALA A 90 -9.14 2.29 16.19
N ALA A 91 -9.56 1.62 15.12
CA ALA A 91 -10.61 2.13 14.26
C ALA A 91 -11.95 2.14 15.03
N GLY A 92 -12.88 2.99 14.61
CA GLY A 92 -14.25 2.94 15.14
C GLY A 92 -14.93 1.60 14.81
N ASP A 93 -15.79 1.11 15.70
CA ASP A 93 -16.41 -0.22 15.58
C ASP A 93 -17.17 -0.46 14.26
N ALA A 94 -17.71 0.61 13.67
CA ALA A 94 -18.45 0.57 12.41
C ALA A 94 -17.69 1.24 11.24
N ALA A 95 -16.36 1.38 11.35
CA ALA A 95 -15.56 2.02 10.30
C ALA A 95 -15.62 1.21 9.00
N SER A 96 -15.95 1.90 7.91
CA SER A 96 -16.01 1.36 6.56
C SER A 96 -15.52 2.44 5.59
N LEU A 97 -14.19 2.50 5.46
CA LEU A 97 -13.51 3.59 4.75
C LEU A 97 -12.83 3.08 3.47
N LEU A 98 -13.12 3.70 2.34
CA LEU A 98 -12.41 3.46 1.09
C LEU A 98 -11.27 4.47 0.94
N VAL A 99 -10.06 3.99 0.69
CA VAL A 99 -8.93 4.84 0.30
C VAL A 99 -9.19 5.42 -1.08
N THR A 100 -9.23 6.74 -1.19
CA THR A 100 -9.48 7.44 -2.46
C THR A 100 -8.24 8.14 -3.00
N GLY A 101 -7.18 8.28 -2.20
CA GLY A 101 -5.94 8.88 -2.62
C GLY A 101 -4.88 8.90 -1.53
N VAL A 102 -3.64 9.03 -1.96
CA VAL A 102 -2.48 9.30 -1.10
C VAL A 102 -1.78 10.53 -1.66
N ARG A 103 -1.59 11.54 -0.80
CA ARG A 103 -0.94 12.81 -1.17
C ARG A 103 0.18 13.12 -0.19
N THR A 104 1.15 13.89 -0.65
CA THR A 104 2.31 14.29 0.14
C THR A 104 2.56 15.79 0.04
N GLY A 105 3.23 16.37 1.04
CA GLY A 105 3.57 17.79 1.05
C GLY A 105 4.61 18.14 2.11
N THR A 106 5.39 19.17 1.83
CA THR A 106 6.40 19.73 2.75
C THR A 106 5.83 20.96 3.44
N HIS A 107 6.03 21.04 4.75
CA HIS A 107 5.73 22.17 5.62
C HIS A 107 7.04 22.71 6.23
N GLU A 108 6.95 23.78 7.04
CA GLU A 108 8.12 24.46 7.60
C GLU A 108 9.04 23.55 8.42
N ASP A 109 8.45 22.71 9.31
CA ASP A 109 9.20 21.86 10.25
C ASP A 109 8.92 20.36 10.10
N TYR A 110 8.13 19.98 9.10
CA TYR A 110 7.73 18.58 8.88
C TYR A 110 7.32 18.32 7.43
N ASP A 111 7.39 17.06 7.02
CA ASP A 111 6.74 16.57 5.82
C ASP A 111 5.50 15.76 6.20
N ARG A 112 4.51 15.75 5.32
CA ARG A 112 3.21 15.13 5.55
C ARG A 112 2.88 14.14 4.45
N VAL A 113 2.34 12.99 4.85
CA VAL A 113 1.59 12.06 4.00
C VAL A 113 0.15 12.04 4.49
N VAL A 114 -0.80 12.19 3.57
CA VAL A 114 -2.23 12.11 3.87
C VAL A 114 -2.85 11.01 3.03
N VAL A 115 -3.59 10.14 3.69
CA VAL A 115 -4.49 9.17 3.05
C VAL A 115 -5.89 9.75 3.09
N ASP A 116 -6.44 10.06 1.92
CA ASP A 116 -7.81 10.51 1.77
C ASP A 116 -8.76 9.30 1.83
N LEU A 117 -9.78 9.41 2.68
CA LEU A 117 -10.70 8.32 2.99
C LEU A 117 -12.15 8.78 2.78
N SER A 118 -12.92 7.97 2.07
CA SER A 118 -14.37 8.16 1.90
C SER A 118 -15.13 7.07 2.64
N GLY A 119 -16.38 7.34 3.04
CA GLY A 119 -17.20 6.41 3.81
C GLY A 119 -17.43 6.89 5.24
N GLU A 120 -17.71 5.95 6.13
CA GLU A 120 -18.19 6.24 7.49
C GLU A 120 -17.25 5.71 8.55
N GLY A 121 -17.26 6.37 9.72
CA GLY A 121 -16.45 6.02 10.88
C GLY A 121 -15.07 6.68 10.93
N ALA A 122 -14.34 6.37 11.99
CA ALA A 122 -12.99 6.88 12.23
C ALA A 122 -11.94 5.83 11.86
N PRO A 123 -10.89 6.20 11.10
CA PRO A 123 -9.80 5.27 10.80
C PRO A 123 -8.97 4.97 12.05
N GLY A 124 -8.45 3.75 12.12
CA GLY A 124 -7.43 3.37 13.08
C GLY A 124 -6.07 3.27 12.42
N TRP A 125 -5.01 3.08 13.21
CA TRP A 125 -3.67 2.82 12.70
C TRP A 125 -2.80 2.00 13.66
N ARG A 126 -1.74 1.42 13.12
CA ARG A 126 -0.55 0.99 13.85
C ARG A 126 0.68 1.46 13.10
N ALA A 127 1.55 2.20 13.77
CA ALA A 127 2.78 2.74 13.23
C ALA A 127 3.98 2.19 14.01
N ASP A 128 4.95 1.61 13.30
CA ASP A 128 6.13 0.98 13.89
C ASP A 128 7.37 1.25 13.06
N TRP A 129 8.51 1.41 13.72
CA TRP A 129 9.83 1.38 13.08
C TRP A 129 10.22 -0.06 12.79
N VAL A 130 10.57 -0.36 11.54
CA VAL A 130 10.96 -1.71 11.10
C VAL A 130 12.35 -1.69 10.47
N ALA A 131 13.03 -2.84 10.49
CA ALA A 131 14.30 -3.01 9.78
C ALA A 131 14.08 -3.21 8.28
N ASP A 132 13.02 -3.94 7.92
CA ASP A 132 12.64 -4.28 6.56
C ASP A 132 11.11 -4.22 6.42
N ALA A 133 10.63 -3.96 5.21
CA ALA A 133 9.20 -3.96 4.89
C ALA A 133 8.92 -4.83 3.66
N GLY A 134 7.71 -5.38 3.60
CA GLY A 134 7.24 -6.18 2.47
C GLY A 134 5.77 -5.90 2.18
N THR A 135 5.33 -6.26 0.97
CA THR A 135 3.93 -6.12 0.57
C THR A 135 3.01 -7.00 1.40
N GLN A 136 1.77 -6.56 1.57
CA GLN A 136 0.74 -7.33 2.25
C GLN A 136 0.44 -8.61 1.45
N GLY A 137 0.17 -9.70 2.17
CA GLY A 137 -0.07 -11.01 1.55
C GLY A 137 1.21 -11.72 1.10
N LYS A 138 1.76 -11.37 -0.07
CA LYS A 138 2.92 -12.08 -0.65
C LYS A 138 4.24 -11.81 0.08
N GLY A 139 4.40 -10.63 0.68
CA GLY A 139 5.64 -10.27 1.37
C GLY A 139 6.78 -9.90 0.41
N ASP A 140 6.47 -9.44 -0.80
CA ASP A 140 7.51 -8.99 -1.74
C ASP A 140 8.25 -7.78 -1.12
N PRO A 141 9.60 -7.75 -1.14
CA PRO A 141 10.35 -6.70 -0.46
C PRO A 141 10.02 -5.28 -0.97
N ILE A 142 9.82 -4.35 -0.05
CA ILE A 142 9.68 -2.93 -0.32
C ILE A 142 10.99 -2.24 0.12
N HIS A 143 11.64 -1.53 -0.80
CA HIS A 143 12.92 -0.86 -0.57
C HIS A 143 12.76 0.66 -0.57
N PRO A 144 12.29 1.27 0.53
CA PRO A 144 12.14 2.72 0.60
C PRO A 144 13.52 3.40 0.72
N SER A 145 13.71 4.51 0.01
CA SER A 145 14.83 5.43 0.22
C SER A 145 14.68 6.15 1.56
N GLY A 146 15.74 6.23 2.37
CA GLY A 146 15.76 6.92 3.66
C GLY A 146 16.68 6.23 4.67
N ALA A 147 16.88 6.84 5.83
CA ALA A 147 17.69 6.27 6.91
C ALA A 147 16.90 5.32 7.83
N HIS A 148 15.58 5.51 7.91
CA HIS A 148 14.68 4.73 8.76
C HIS A 148 13.43 4.32 7.99
N ILE A 149 12.81 3.21 8.36
CA ILE A 149 11.57 2.72 7.75
C ILE A 149 10.44 2.82 8.76
N LEU A 150 9.50 3.73 8.52
CA LEU A 150 8.25 3.80 9.25
C LEU A 150 7.18 3.03 8.48
N ARG A 151 6.66 1.95 9.07
CA ARG A 151 5.49 1.24 8.54
C ARG A 151 4.25 1.70 9.27
N VAL A 152 3.24 2.13 8.52
CA VAL A 152 1.91 2.48 9.04
C VAL A 152 0.86 1.58 8.42
N LEU A 153 0.19 0.78 9.24
CA LEU A 153 -0.99 0.01 8.85
C LEU A 153 -2.23 0.83 9.20
N GLY A 154 -2.95 1.33 8.20
CA GLY A 154 -4.25 1.96 8.39
C GLY A 154 -5.34 0.89 8.51
N THR A 155 -6.25 1.04 9.47
CA THR A 155 -7.32 0.05 9.77
C THR A 155 -8.71 0.70 9.73
N GLY A 156 -9.76 -0.14 9.64
CA GLY A 156 -11.13 0.33 9.39
C GLY A 156 -11.43 0.60 7.91
N ALA A 157 -10.56 0.10 7.02
CA ALA A 157 -10.73 0.23 5.59
C ALA A 157 -11.71 -0.85 5.07
N ARG A 158 -12.34 -0.60 3.93
CA ARG A 158 -13.13 -1.58 3.19
C ARG A 158 -12.53 -1.86 1.82
N MET A 159 -12.86 -3.03 1.28
CA MET A 159 -12.54 -3.35 -0.11
C MET A 159 -13.38 -2.49 -1.05
N PRO A 160 -12.84 -2.05 -2.20
CA PRO A 160 -13.65 -1.49 -3.26
C PRO A 160 -14.68 -2.51 -3.76
N SER A 161 -15.81 -2.03 -4.23
CA SER A 161 -16.98 -2.82 -4.62
C SER A 161 -17.43 -2.59 -6.07
N SER A 162 -16.90 -1.54 -6.72
CA SER A 162 -17.14 -1.23 -8.14
C SER A 162 -15.84 -1.23 -8.94
N ALA A 163 -15.95 -1.36 -10.26
CA ALA A 163 -14.79 -1.30 -11.15
C ALA A 163 -14.05 0.06 -11.06
N GLU A 164 -14.79 1.14 -10.88
CA GLU A 164 -14.25 2.49 -10.71
C GLU A 164 -13.46 2.62 -9.41
N GLU A 165 -13.99 2.09 -8.31
CA GLU A 165 -13.30 2.07 -7.01
C GLU A 165 -12.06 1.17 -7.05
N ILE A 166 -12.11 0.05 -7.76
CA ILE A 166 -10.94 -0.82 -7.95
C ILE A 166 -9.85 -0.04 -8.70
N ALA A 167 -10.22 0.63 -9.79
CA ALA A 167 -9.26 1.38 -10.61
C ALA A 167 -8.57 2.53 -9.84
N SER A 168 -9.26 3.14 -8.87
CA SER A 168 -8.73 4.24 -8.06
C SER A 168 -8.01 3.78 -6.79
N ALA A 169 -8.56 2.83 -6.05
CA ALA A 169 -8.10 2.47 -4.70
C ALA A 169 -7.08 1.31 -4.66
N GLN A 170 -7.09 0.44 -5.68
CA GLN A 170 -6.31 -0.81 -5.71
C GLN A 170 -5.04 -0.72 -6.57
N LYS A 171 -4.55 0.51 -6.79
CA LYS A 171 -3.25 0.73 -7.43
C LYS A 171 -2.22 1.05 -6.36
N ALA A 172 -1.20 0.21 -6.26
CA ALA A 172 -0.03 0.52 -5.45
C ALA A 172 0.66 1.79 -5.97
N LEU A 173 1.21 2.58 -5.06
CA LEU A 173 2.00 3.75 -5.37
C LEU A 173 3.39 3.58 -4.77
N SER A 174 4.42 3.93 -5.53
CA SER A 174 5.80 4.00 -5.06
C SER A 174 6.42 5.26 -5.63
N ALA A 175 6.96 6.12 -4.78
CA ALA A 175 7.57 7.37 -5.19
C ALA A 175 8.73 7.76 -4.27
N ASP A 176 9.85 8.14 -4.89
CA ASP A 176 10.91 8.89 -4.22
C ASP A 176 10.53 10.38 -4.25
N LEU A 177 10.45 10.99 -3.08
CA LEU A 177 9.97 12.36 -2.92
C LEU A 177 11.11 13.35 -2.72
N GLY A 178 12.24 12.90 -2.17
CA GLY A 178 13.38 13.76 -1.85
C GLY A 178 13.04 14.90 -0.88
N MET A 179 11.98 14.77 -0.08
CA MET A 179 11.60 15.77 0.92
C MET A 179 12.55 15.69 2.14
N PRO A 180 12.69 16.77 2.93
CA PRO A 180 13.68 16.82 4.01
C PRO A 180 13.59 15.67 5.03
N ALA A 181 12.38 15.31 5.45
CA ALA A 181 12.09 14.25 6.40
C ALA A 181 11.58 12.95 5.76
N ILE A 182 10.86 13.02 4.64
CA ILE A 182 10.30 11.85 3.93
C ILE A 182 10.98 11.71 2.57
N ALA A 183 11.93 10.78 2.47
CA ALA A 183 12.66 10.52 1.24
C ALA A 183 11.84 9.69 0.24
N SER A 184 10.98 8.78 0.71
CA SER A 184 10.12 7.95 -0.16
C SER A 184 8.83 7.51 0.52
N VAL A 185 7.82 7.20 -0.30
CA VAL A 185 6.54 6.62 0.11
C VAL A 185 6.20 5.42 -0.77
N TYR A 186 5.74 4.35 -0.13
CA TYR A 186 5.08 3.23 -0.76
C TYR A 186 3.69 3.05 -0.14
N TYR A 187 2.65 3.02 -0.96
CA TYR A 187 1.29 2.67 -0.56
C TYR A 187 0.94 1.30 -1.14
N ASP A 188 0.61 0.38 -0.24
CA ASP A 188 0.08 -0.94 -0.55
C ASP A 188 -1.43 -0.94 -0.31
N PRO A 189 -2.25 -1.27 -1.32
CA PRO A 189 -3.70 -1.20 -1.22
C PRO A 189 -4.34 -2.09 -0.17
N THR A 190 -5.62 -1.81 0.07
CA THR A 190 -6.39 -2.50 1.12
C THR A 190 -6.51 -4.00 0.89
N VAL A 191 -6.18 -4.77 1.92
CA VAL A 191 -6.48 -6.21 2.08
C VAL A 191 -6.92 -6.46 3.53
N GLU A 192 -7.90 -7.32 3.74
CA GLU A 192 -8.41 -7.68 5.09
C GLU A 192 -8.70 -6.46 6.00
N ALA A 193 -9.36 -5.44 5.44
CA ALA A 193 -9.74 -4.20 6.12
C ALA A 193 -8.59 -3.27 6.58
N GLN A 194 -7.39 -3.47 6.02
CA GLN A 194 -6.22 -2.64 6.29
C GLN A 194 -5.44 -2.32 5.01
N TYR A 195 -4.83 -1.15 4.96
CA TYR A 195 -3.85 -0.75 3.93
C TYR A 195 -2.51 -0.43 4.59
N GLN A 196 -1.43 -0.45 3.83
CA GLN A 196 -0.09 -0.18 4.34
C GLN A 196 0.53 1.04 3.66
N LEU A 197 1.11 1.91 4.48
CA LEU A 197 2.12 2.88 4.06
C LEU A 197 3.49 2.42 4.57
N VAL A 198 4.49 2.48 3.72
CA VAL A 198 5.90 2.33 4.09
C VAL A 198 6.60 3.62 3.70
N LEU A 199 7.12 4.33 4.68
CA LEU A 199 7.83 5.59 4.49
C LEU A 199 9.30 5.37 4.78
N GLY A 200 10.17 5.81 3.87
CA GLY A 200 11.57 5.97 4.17
C GLY A 200 11.85 7.39 4.64
N THR A 201 12.39 7.52 5.84
CA THR A 201 12.51 8.81 6.54
C THR A 201 13.95 9.14 6.93
N SER A 202 14.22 10.44 7.09
CA SER A 202 15.49 10.97 7.61
C SER A 202 15.47 11.18 9.14
N SER A 203 14.27 11.23 9.73
CA SER A 203 14.03 11.46 11.16
C SER A 203 13.18 10.33 11.77
N ARG A 204 13.28 10.15 13.09
CA ARG A 204 12.45 9.22 13.87
C ARG A 204 11.31 9.89 14.62
N SER A 205 11.19 11.21 14.57
CA SER A 205 10.10 11.93 15.21
C SER A 205 8.93 12.05 14.25
N TYR A 206 7.82 11.38 14.56
CA TYR A 206 6.60 11.40 13.74
C TYR A 206 5.35 11.58 14.60
N ARG A 207 4.22 11.85 13.96
CA ARG A 207 2.89 11.78 14.59
C ARG A 207 1.88 11.28 13.58
N VAL A 208 0.84 10.62 14.09
CA VAL A 208 -0.28 10.13 13.29
C VAL A 208 -1.58 10.57 13.93
N PHE A 209 -2.51 11.07 13.12
CA PHE A 209 -3.82 11.50 13.58
C PHE A 209 -4.84 11.42 12.46
N ALA A 210 -6.12 11.46 12.85
CA ALA A 210 -7.23 11.50 11.91
C ALA A 210 -7.84 12.91 11.86
N LEU A 211 -8.27 13.30 10.66
CA LEU A 211 -9.08 14.50 10.42
C LEU A 211 -10.45 14.08 9.88
N SER A 212 -11.44 14.96 10.00
CA SER A 212 -12.83 14.70 9.61
C SER A 212 -13.34 15.81 8.69
N SER A 213 -14.26 15.50 7.79
CA SER A 213 -14.85 16.49 6.86
C SER A 213 -13.84 17.14 5.88
N PRO A 214 -13.17 16.37 4.99
CA PRO A 214 -13.31 14.93 4.74
C PRO A 214 -12.41 14.08 5.66
N THR A 215 -12.77 12.80 5.81
CA THR A 215 -12.02 11.84 6.62
C THR A 215 -10.63 11.62 6.02
N ARG A 216 -9.59 11.77 6.85
CA ARG A 216 -8.20 11.60 6.44
C ARG A 216 -7.41 10.91 7.55
N LEU A 217 -6.47 10.05 7.16
CA LEU A 217 -5.38 9.66 8.06
C LEU A 217 -4.14 10.47 7.67
N VAL A 218 -3.55 11.15 8.63
CA VAL A 218 -2.40 12.04 8.43
C VAL A 218 -1.20 11.48 9.16
N VAL A 219 -0.06 11.42 8.48
CA VAL A 219 1.25 11.05 9.02
C VAL A 219 2.18 12.21 8.79
N ASP A 220 2.62 12.87 9.86
CA ASP A 220 3.66 13.91 9.80
C ASP A 220 4.99 13.33 10.28
N VAL A 221 6.08 13.65 9.60
CA VAL A 221 7.45 13.33 10.00
C VAL A 221 8.22 14.62 10.14
N LYS A 222 8.79 14.85 11.33
CA LYS A 222 9.50 16.07 11.67
C LYS A 222 10.79 16.17 10.86
N HIS A 223 11.13 17.37 10.42
CA HIS A 223 12.44 17.64 9.83
C HIS A 223 13.57 17.31 10.83
N PRO A 224 14.73 16.86 10.33
CA PRO A 224 15.87 16.46 11.17
C PRO A 224 16.52 17.63 11.92
#